data_AF-A0A7V0JDW8-F1
#
_entry.id   AF-A0A7V0JDW8-F1
#
_cell.length_a   1.000
_cell.length_b   1.000
_cell.length_c   1.000
_cell.angle_alpha   90.00
_cell.angle_beta   90.00
_cell.angle_gamma   90.00
#
_symmetry.space_group_name_H-M   'P 1'
#
loop_
_entity.id
_entity.type
_entity.pdbx_description
1 polymer ?
#
loop_
_entity_poly.entity_id
_entity_poly.type
_entity_poly.pdbx_seq_one_letter_code
_entity_poly.pdbx_strand_id
1 'polypeptide(L)'
;DPEAMEHLIEALNDESAIVRRSAVLALRIMKDPRGIEALISSLSDDDQKVRDSSADALKHITGRNFRLDAQQWKKWWEQNKKAGSE
;
A
#
# COMPACT_ATOMS: atom_id res chain seq x y z
N ASP A 1 -2.82 -15.88 3.02
CA ASP A 1 -4.26 -16.09 2.83
C ASP A 1 -4.79 -15.04 1.87
N PRO A 2 -5.31 -15.42 0.69
CA PRO A 2 -5.92 -14.51 -0.27
C PRO A 2 -7.09 -13.72 0.30
N GLU A 3 -7.95 -14.33 1.12
CA GLU A 3 -9.11 -13.66 1.70
C GLU A 3 -8.66 -12.57 2.68
N ALA A 4 -7.67 -12.87 3.51
CA ALA A 4 -7.09 -11.87 4.42
C ALA A 4 -6.51 -10.64 3.68
N MET A 5 -5.96 -10.83 2.47
CA MET A 5 -5.47 -9.71 1.65
C MET A 5 -6.63 -8.82 1.19
N GLU A 6 -7.72 -9.40 0.69
CA GLU A 6 -8.87 -8.66 0.19
C GLU A 6 -9.54 -7.85 1.31
N HIS A 7 -9.76 -8.45 2.49
CA HIS A 7 -10.32 -7.74 3.64
C HIS A 7 -9.44 -6.57 4.09
N LEU A 8 -8.11 -6.72 4.03
CA LEU A 8 -7.19 -5.63 4.37
C LEU A 8 -7.19 -4.51 3.33
N ILE A 9 -7.35 -4.84 2.05
CA ILE A 9 -7.51 -3.83 0.99
C ILE A 9 -8.82 -3.07 1.18
N GLU A 10 -9.92 -3.75 1.51
CA GLU A 10 -11.20 -3.09 1.81
C GLU A 10 -11.09 -2.17 3.04
N ALA A 11 -10.42 -2.61 4.10
CA ALA A 11 -10.21 -1.83 5.32
C ALA A 11 -9.42 -0.52 5.11
N LEU A 12 -8.74 -0.34 3.97
CA LEU A 12 -8.14 0.94 3.59
C LEU A 12 -9.17 2.01 3.20
N ASN A 13 -10.44 1.66 3.06
CA ASN A 13 -11.53 2.61 2.77
C ASN A 13 -12.44 2.85 3.98
N ASP A 14 -12.09 2.31 5.16
CA ASP A 14 -12.86 2.49 6.38
C ASP A 14 -12.93 3.98 6.79
N GLU A 15 -14.06 4.41 7.35
CA GLU A 15 -14.26 5.79 7.79
C GLU A 15 -13.25 6.18 8.89
N SER A 16 -12.84 5.23 9.71
CA SER A 16 -11.87 5.42 10.79
C SER A 16 -10.44 5.39 10.26
N ALA A 17 -9.74 6.51 10.40
CA ALA A 17 -8.30 6.60 10.10
C ALA A 17 -7.46 5.59 10.90
N ILE A 18 -7.93 5.17 12.09
CA ILE A 18 -7.25 4.15 12.90
C ILE A 18 -7.34 2.78 12.22
N VAL A 19 -8.49 2.43 11.65
CA VAL A 19 -8.70 1.18 10.92
C VAL A 19 -7.86 1.19 9.64
N ARG A 20 -7.93 2.26 8.84
CA ARG A 20 -7.11 2.42 7.62
C ARG A 20 -5.62 2.29 7.91
N ARG A 21 -5.12 2.96 8.96
CA ARG A 21 -3.72 2.83 9.38
C ARG A 21 -3.36 1.41 9.79
N SER A 22 -4.25 0.71 10.49
CA SER A 22 -4.03 -0.69 10.90
C SER A 22 -3.97 -1.61 9.68
N ALA A 23 -4.80 -1.37 8.67
CA ALA A 23 -4.76 -2.08 7.41
C ALA A 23 -3.42 -1.87 6.67
N VAL A 24 -2.92 -0.64 6.58
CA VAL A 24 -1.58 -0.34 6.02
C VAL A 24 -0.48 -1.13 6.73
N LEU A 25 -0.50 -1.15 8.07
CA LEU A 25 0.50 -1.87 8.86
C LEU A 25 0.43 -3.38 8.64
N ALA A 26 -0.77 -3.95 8.54
CA ALA A 26 -0.96 -5.36 8.24
C ALA A 26 -0.47 -5.72 6.83
N LEU A 27 -0.81 -4.90 5.82
CA LEU A 27 -0.32 -5.07 4.44
C LEU A 27 1.21 -5.03 4.37
N ARG A 28 1.85 -4.12 5.13
CA ARG A 28 3.32 -4.08 5.26
C ARG A 28 3.90 -5.38 5.81
N ILE A 29 3.24 -6.00 6.79
CA ILE A 29 3.68 -7.26 7.40
C ILE A 29 3.53 -8.42 6.42
N MET A 30 2.43 -8.46 5.66
CA MET A 30 2.19 -9.51 4.68
C MET A 30 3.23 -9.51 3.55
N LYS A 31 3.77 -8.34 3.19
CA LYS A 31 4.76 -8.17 2.11
C LYS A 31 4.34 -8.74 0.76
N ASP A 32 3.03 -8.88 0.55
CA ASP A 32 2.47 -9.42 -0.67
C ASP A 32 2.31 -8.28 -1.69
N PRO A 33 2.86 -8.41 -2.90
CA PRO A 33 2.76 -7.39 -3.94
C PRO A 33 1.33 -7.01 -4.33
N ARG A 34 0.33 -7.86 -4.08
CA ARG A 34 -1.09 -7.56 -4.36
C ARG A 34 -1.61 -6.33 -3.62
N GLY A 35 -1.00 -5.98 -2.48
CA GLY A 35 -1.35 -4.77 -1.72
C GLY A 35 -0.72 -3.48 -2.24
N ILE A 36 0.19 -3.53 -3.22
CA ILE A 36 0.95 -2.35 -3.66
C ILE A 36 0.04 -1.28 -4.27
N GLU A 37 -0.90 -1.64 -5.15
CA GLU A 37 -1.81 -0.65 -5.78
C GLU A 37 -2.68 0.07 -4.74
N ALA A 38 -3.13 -0.65 -3.72
CA ALA A 38 -3.93 -0.10 -2.64
C ALA A 38 -3.09 0.85 -1.77
N LEU A 39 -1.88 0.45 -1.37
CA LEU A 39 -0.96 1.29 -0.62
C LEU A 39 -0.55 2.57 -1.38
N ILE A 40 -0.39 2.50 -2.71
CA ILE A 40 -0.14 3.67 -3.55
C ILE A 40 -1.30 4.65 -3.51
N SER A 41 -2.54 4.15 -3.51
CA SER A 41 -3.74 4.99 -3.39
C SER A 41 -3.81 5.66 -2.02
N SER A 42 -3.45 4.95 -0.95
CA SER A 42 -3.41 5.47 0.43
C SER A 42 -2.34 6.56 0.68
N LEU A 43 -1.45 6.85 -0.28
CA LEU A 43 -0.54 8.00 -0.21
C LEU A 43 -1.28 9.35 -0.31
N SER A 44 -2.52 9.35 -0.79
CA SER A 44 -3.40 10.52 -0.86
C SER A 44 -4.51 10.48 0.19
N ASP A 45 -4.42 9.61 1.19
CA ASP A 45 -5.37 9.56 2.31
C ASP A 45 -5.46 10.92 3.02
N ASP A 46 -6.63 11.27 3.57
CA ASP A 46 -6.83 12.51 4.31
C ASP A 46 -6.01 12.58 5.60
N ASP A 47 -5.79 11.44 6.26
CA ASP A 47 -5.00 11.35 7.49
C ASP A 47 -3.50 11.24 7.19
N GLN A 48 -2.72 12.16 7.77
CA GLN A 48 -1.27 12.22 7.58
C GLN A 48 -0.56 10.93 8.03
N LYS A 49 -1.02 10.28 9.10
CA LYS A 49 -0.38 9.04 9.60
C LYS A 49 -0.63 7.88 8.66
N VAL A 50 -1.80 7.83 7.98
CA VAL A 50 -2.07 6.85 6.93
C VAL A 50 -1.14 7.07 5.74
N ARG A 51 -0.98 8.31 5.28
CA ARG A 51 -0.04 8.65 4.20
C ARG A 51 1.39 8.23 4.52
N ASP A 52 1.90 8.60 5.70
CA ASP A 52 3.26 8.28 6.12
C ASP A 52 3.47 6.76 6.29
N SER A 53 2.49 6.08 6.88
CA SER A 53 2.54 4.61 7.04
C SER A 53 2.53 3.92 5.67
N SER A 54 1.81 4.47 4.69
CA SER A 54 1.72 3.91 3.34
C SER A 54 3.05 4.04 2.59
N ALA A 55 3.72 5.19 2.72
CA ALA A 55 5.06 5.37 2.15
C ALA A 55 6.09 4.44 2.79
N ASP A 56 6.05 4.25 4.13
CA ASP A 56 6.93 3.30 4.81
C ASP A 56 6.63 1.86 4.38
N ALA A 57 5.35 1.49 4.25
CA ALA A 57 4.94 0.18 3.79
C ALA A 57 5.45 -0.10 2.37
N LEU A 58 5.24 0.83 1.43
CA LEU A 58 5.75 0.71 0.07
C LEU A 58 7.27 0.58 0.03
N LYS A 59 7.99 1.34 0.86
CA LYS A 59 9.44 1.22 0.98
C LYS A 59 9.87 -0.14 1.48
N HIS A 60 9.20 -0.67 2.50
CA HIS A 60 9.51 -1.97 3.08
C HIS A 60 9.22 -3.14 2.13
N ILE A 61 8.14 -3.04 1.34
CA ILE A 61 7.72 -4.08 0.40
C ILE A 61 8.60 -4.07 -0.86
N THR A 62 8.89 -2.88 -1.40
CA THR A 62 9.53 -2.74 -2.72
C THR A 62 11.03 -2.46 -2.67
N GLY A 63 11.55 -2.06 -1.50
CA GLY A 63 12.92 -1.56 -1.35
C GLY A 63 13.17 -0.19 -2.01
N ARG A 64 12.13 0.48 -2.55
CA ARG A 64 12.22 1.79 -3.20
C ARG A 64 11.71 2.89 -2.27
N ASN A 65 12.11 4.13 -2.49
CA ASN A 65 11.62 5.25 -1.71
C ASN A 65 11.30 6.45 -2.61
N PHE A 66 10.04 6.57 -2.98
CA PHE A 66 9.51 7.76 -3.67
C PHE A 66 8.73 8.68 -2.72
N ARG A 67 8.83 8.46 -1.40
CA ARG A 67 8.10 9.22 -0.37
C ARG A 67 6.59 9.20 -0.67
N LEU A 68 5.93 10.36 -0.61
CA LEU A 68 4.49 10.54 -0.89
C LEU A 68 4.18 10.77 -2.38
N ASP A 69 5.15 10.56 -3.29
CA ASP A 69 4.92 10.73 -4.73
C ASP A 69 4.16 9.54 -5.32
N ALA A 70 2.83 9.59 -5.23
CA ALA A 70 1.96 8.55 -5.76
C ALA A 70 2.11 8.36 -7.27
N GLN A 71 2.45 9.40 -8.05
CA GLN A 71 2.61 9.28 -9.50
C GLN A 71 3.89 8.51 -9.85
N GLN A 72 4.98 8.81 -9.15
CA GLN A 72 6.23 8.06 -9.30
C GLN A 72 6.07 6.59 -8.88
N TRP A 73 5.33 6.33 -7.79
CA TRP A 73 4.98 4.97 -7.38
C TRP A 73 4.13 4.24 -8.43
N LYS A 74 3.06 4.86 -8.95
CA LYS A 74 2.21 4.27 -10.01
C LYS A 74 3.04 3.93 -11.24
N LYS A 75 3.84 4.89 -11.72
CA LYS A 75 4.72 4.71 -12.88
C LYS A 75 5.69 3.54 -12.68
N TRP A 76 6.32 3.44 -11.52
CA TRP A 76 7.20 2.33 -11.20
C TRP A 76 6.43 1.00 -11.16
N TRP A 77 5.27 0.95 -10.51
CA TRP A 77 4.50 -0.28 -10.38
C TRP A 77 4.01 -0.81 -11.73
N GLU A 78 3.51 0.05 -12.61
CA GLU A 78 3.11 -0.34 -13.98
C GLU A 78 4.25 -0.98 -14.78
N GLN A 79 5.50 -0.57 -14.53
CA GLN A 79 6.69 -1.14 -15.18
C GLN A 79 7.13 -2.49 -14.59
N ASN A 80 6.77 -2.79 -13.34
CA ASN A 80 7.33 -3.93 -12.61
C ASN A 80 6.28 -5.01 -12.28
N LYS A 81 4.97 -4.71 -12.33
CA LYS A 81 3.91 -5.66 -11.96
C LYS A 81 3.77 -6.87 -12.88
N LYS A 82 4.28 -6.79 -14.11
CA LYS A 82 4.29 -7.89 -15.09
C LYS A 82 5.39 -8.92 -14.88
N ALA A 83 6.40 -8.62 -14.06
CA ALA A 83 7.53 -9.52 -13.84
C ALA A 83 7.26 -10.61 -12.78
N GLY A 84 6.09 -10.60 -12.13
CA GLY A 84 5.69 -11.57 -11.10
C GLY A 84 4.74 -12.68 -11.59
N SER A 85 4.54 -12.78 -12.90
CA SER A 85 3.63 -13.76 -13.53
C SER A 85 4.33 -14.75 -14.46
N GLU A 86 5.66 -14.86 -14.40
CA GLU A 86 6.46 -15.90 -15.08
C GLU A 86 7.14 -16.83 -14.08
#